data_AF-A0A6A9K9C7-F1
#
_entry.id   AF-A0A6A9K9C7-F1
#
_cell.length_a   1.000
_cell.length_b   1.000
_cell.length_c   1.000
_cell.angle_alpha   90.00
_cell.angle_beta   90.00
_cell.angle_gamma   90.00
#
_symmetry.space_group_name_H-M   'P 1'
#
loop_
_entity.id
_entity.type
_entity.pdbx_description
1 polymer ?
#
loop_
_entity_poly.entity_id
_entity_poly.type
_entity_poly.pdbx_seq_one_letter_code
_entity_poly.pdbx_strand_id
1 'polypeptide(L)'
;MLLKSRHRSLYQSGFSMIEVLVALLLISIGVLGMIAMQGKTIQYTADSVERNKAAMLGSNLLESMRASPKALYDVKDQMATQSDFFKAKGSAFPTAPSSCTPLPDAIKDRLGCWAEQVKNELPGAGDLLKSDYYICRSSKPGDCDGKGSMLEIRLAWRGKQGACVNAADSSADTSLCYYTLRVEP
;
A
#
# COMPACT_ATOMS: atom_id res chain seq x y z
N MET A 1 4.66 -7.56 -79.57
CA MET A 1 3.46 -7.61 -78.71
C MET A 1 3.72 -6.66 -77.53
N LEU A 2 3.31 -5.39 -77.63
CA LEU A 2 3.61 -4.36 -76.63
C LEU A 2 2.36 -4.13 -75.75
N LEU A 3 2.45 -4.49 -74.47
CA LEU A 3 1.39 -4.27 -73.49
C LEU A 3 1.32 -2.78 -73.14
N LYS A 4 0.23 -2.14 -73.55
CA LYS A 4 -0.08 -0.73 -73.27
C LYS A 4 -0.55 -0.60 -71.81
N SER A 5 0.37 -0.24 -70.91
CA SER A 5 0.04 0.12 -69.53
C SER A 5 -0.87 1.35 -69.50
N ARG A 6 -2.13 1.19 -69.05
CA ARG A 6 -3.03 2.31 -68.77
C ARG A 6 -2.72 2.83 -67.36
N HIS A 7 -1.99 3.93 -67.26
CA HIS A 7 -1.97 4.72 -66.03
C HIS A 7 -3.35 5.34 -65.80
N ARG A 8 -4.10 4.82 -64.82
CA ARG A 8 -5.23 5.56 -64.24
C ARG A 8 -4.62 6.75 -63.48
N SER A 9 -4.93 7.97 -63.92
CA SER A 9 -4.72 9.17 -63.11
C SER A 9 -5.63 9.03 -61.88
N LEU A 10 -5.01 8.76 -60.73
CA LEU A 10 -5.69 8.90 -59.44
C LEU A 10 -5.92 10.39 -59.24
N TYR A 11 -7.19 10.79 -59.22
CA TYR A 11 -7.60 12.17 -58.94
C TYR A 11 -7.08 12.55 -57.55
N GLN A 12 -6.06 13.39 -57.48
CA GLN A 12 -5.54 13.90 -56.22
C GLN A 12 -6.48 15.01 -55.74
N SER A 13 -7.47 14.65 -54.92
CA SER A 13 -8.28 15.63 -54.20
C SER A 13 -7.39 16.32 -53.17
N GLY A 14 -7.13 17.61 -53.35
CA GLY A 14 -6.48 18.43 -52.32
C GLY A 14 -7.34 18.47 -51.05
N PHE A 15 -6.69 18.58 -49.90
CA PHE A 15 -7.35 18.67 -48.59
C PHE A 15 -8.17 19.96 -48.52
N SER A 16 -9.44 19.86 -48.12
CA SER A 16 -10.26 21.05 -47.86
C SER A 16 -9.89 21.66 -46.51
N MET A 17 -9.85 22.99 -46.38
CA MET A 17 -9.56 23.68 -45.11
C MET A 17 -10.51 23.24 -43.98
N ILE A 18 -11.75 22.88 -44.33
CA ILE A 18 -12.73 22.37 -43.35
C ILE A 18 -12.38 20.98 -42.82
N GLU A 19 -11.72 20.14 -43.64
CA GLU A 19 -11.32 18.80 -43.25
C GLU A 19 -10.19 18.84 -42.22
N VAL A 20 -9.24 19.76 -42.39
CA VAL A 20 -8.19 20.00 -41.38
C VAL A 20 -8.79 20.53 -40.08
N LEU A 21 -9.72 21.48 -40.15
CA LEU A 21 -10.38 22.04 -38.96
C LEU A 21 -11.16 20.97 -38.18
N VAL A 22 -11.91 20.11 -38.87
CA VAL A 22 -12.64 19.01 -38.24
C VAL A 22 -11.66 17.97 -37.66
N ALA A 23 -10.57 17.64 -38.36
CA ALA A 23 -9.55 16.74 -37.84
C ALA A 23 -8.91 17.28 -36.54
N LEU A 24 -8.56 18.56 -36.50
CA LEU A 24 -8.03 19.22 -35.30
C LEU A 24 -9.04 19.23 -34.15
N LEU A 25 -10.33 19.46 -34.45
CA LEU A 25 -11.40 19.40 -33.45
C LEU A 25 -11.52 17.99 -32.86
N LEU A 26 -11.56 16.95 -33.68
CA LEU A 26 -11.64 15.57 -33.21
C LEU A 26 -10.40 15.16 -32.40
N ILE A 27 -9.20 15.54 -32.84
CA ILE A 27 -7.95 15.28 -32.11
C ILE A 27 -7.97 15.99 -30.75
N SER A 28 -8.39 17.25 -30.69
CA SER A 28 -8.45 17.99 -29.42
C SER A 28 -9.39 17.33 -28.41
N ILE A 29 -10.57 16.88 -28.84
CA ILE A 29 -11.53 16.16 -27.99
C ILE A 29 -10.93 14.82 -27.52
N GLY A 30 -10.28 14.07 -28.44
CA GLY A 30 -9.64 12.80 -28.10
C GLY A 30 -8.50 12.95 -27.08
N VAL A 31 -7.67 13.98 -27.21
CA VAL A 31 -6.57 14.28 -26.27
C VAL A 31 -7.12 14.67 -24.90
N LEU A 32 -8.16 15.50 -24.82
CA LEU A 32 -8.79 15.87 -23.54
C LEU A 32 -9.39 14.63 -22.85
N GLY A 33 -10.04 13.75 -23.59
CA GLY A 33 -10.56 12.47 -23.07
C GLY A 33 -9.45 11.58 -22.51
N MET A 34 -8.32 11.46 -23.23
CA MET A 34 -7.16 10.68 -22.78
C MET A 34 -6.54 11.25 -21.51
N ILE A 35 -6.35 12.57 -21.42
CA ILE A 35 -5.78 13.24 -20.24
C ILE A 35 -6.67 13.01 -19.01
N ALA A 36 -7.99 13.11 -19.17
CA ALA A 36 -8.92 12.86 -18.08
C ALA A 36 -8.79 11.43 -17.53
N MET A 37 -8.65 10.43 -18.41
CA MET A 37 -8.45 9.03 -18.00
C MET A 37 -7.09 8.81 -17.33
N GLN A 38 -6.01 9.34 -17.92
CA GLN A 38 -4.65 9.21 -17.36
C GLN A 38 -4.54 9.84 -15.96
N GLY A 39 -5.21 10.96 -15.73
CA GLY A 39 -5.25 11.61 -14.42
C GLY A 39 -5.83 10.73 -13.32
N LYS A 40 -6.87 9.94 -13.62
CA LYS A 40 -7.43 8.95 -12.69
C LYS A 40 -6.50 7.76 -12.49
N THR A 41 -5.91 7.25 -13.56
CA THR A 41 -4.96 6.12 -13.50
C THR A 41 -3.77 6.42 -12.58
N ILE A 42 -3.18 7.61 -12.66
CA ILE A 42 -2.04 8.01 -11.81
C ILE A 42 -2.40 7.91 -10.31
N GLN A 43 -3.63 8.28 -9.94
CA GLN A 43 -4.08 8.22 -8.55
C GLN A 43 -4.18 6.76 -8.06
N TYR A 44 -4.73 5.87 -8.89
CA TYR A 44 -4.81 4.44 -8.57
C TYR A 44 -3.43 3.78 -8.48
N THR A 45 -2.50 4.14 -9.37
CA THR A 45 -1.13 3.62 -9.31
C THR A 45 -0.43 4.06 -8.01
N ALA A 46 -0.58 5.33 -7.62
CA ALA A 46 0.01 5.83 -6.38
C ALA A 46 -0.53 5.09 -5.14
N ASP A 47 -1.85 4.87 -5.05
CA ASP A 47 -2.44 4.11 -3.95
C ASP A 47 -1.95 2.65 -3.92
N SER A 48 -1.83 2.03 -5.09
CA SER A 48 -1.31 0.67 -5.22
C SER A 48 0.12 0.55 -4.72
N VAL A 49 0.96 1.56 -4.96
CA VAL A 49 2.35 1.58 -4.45
C VAL A 49 2.38 1.61 -2.93
N GLU A 50 1.58 2.46 -2.28
CA GLU A 50 1.57 2.56 -0.82
C GLU A 50 1.03 1.29 -0.15
N ARG A 51 0.00 0.66 -0.74
CA ARG A 51 -0.48 -0.67 -0.29
C ARG A 51 0.58 -1.74 -0.42
N ASN A 52 1.31 -1.77 -1.52
CA ASN A 52 2.40 -2.72 -1.72
C ASN A 52 3.50 -2.53 -0.68
N LYS A 53 3.89 -1.28 -0.37
CA LYS A 53 4.83 -1.01 0.72
C LYS A 53 4.30 -1.50 2.06
N ALA A 54 3.04 -1.21 2.40
CA ALA A 54 2.42 -1.68 3.65
C ALA A 54 2.40 -3.22 3.73
N ALA A 55 2.10 -3.90 2.62
CA ALA A 55 2.13 -5.36 2.54
C ALA A 55 3.55 -5.92 2.73
N MET A 56 4.56 -5.30 2.10
CA MET A 56 5.96 -5.67 2.26
C MET A 56 6.45 -5.44 3.69
N LEU A 57 6.13 -4.30 4.31
CA LEU A 57 6.49 -3.98 5.69
C LEU A 57 5.83 -4.94 6.69
N GLY A 58 4.56 -5.28 6.50
CA GLY A 58 3.86 -6.26 7.32
C GLY A 58 4.45 -7.67 7.18
N SER A 59 4.79 -8.07 5.95
CA SER A 59 5.42 -9.38 5.68
C SER A 59 6.84 -9.45 6.27
N ASN A 60 7.64 -8.39 6.13
CA ASN A 60 8.98 -8.31 6.71
C ASN A 60 8.94 -8.43 8.24
N LEU A 61 7.95 -7.80 8.89
CA LEU A 61 7.76 -7.95 10.33
C LEU A 61 7.36 -9.38 10.72
N LEU A 62 6.46 -9.99 9.95
CA LEU A 62 6.06 -11.37 10.19
C LEU A 62 7.23 -12.35 10.04
N GLU A 63 8.06 -12.18 9.01
CA GLU A 63 9.26 -13.00 8.84
C GLU A 63 10.27 -12.77 9.99
N SER A 64 10.40 -11.52 10.46
CA SER A 64 11.20 -11.17 11.64
C SER A 64 10.72 -11.90 12.90
N MET A 65 9.39 -12.03 13.06
CA MET A 65 8.76 -12.79 14.14
C MET A 65 8.99 -14.30 14.01
N ARG A 66 8.80 -14.87 12.82
CA ARG A 66 9.05 -16.29 12.54
C ARG A 66 10.50 -16.70 12.75
N ALA A 67 11.44 -15.80 12.45
CA ALA A 67 12.85 -16.00 12.74
C ALA A 67 13.18 -15.95 14.24
N SER A 68 12.22 -15.58 15.09
CA SER A 68 12.40 -15.41 16.54
C SER A 68 11.30 -16.14 17.34
N PRO A 69 11.17 -17.48 17.20
CA PRO A 69 10.06 -18.25 17.76
C PRO A 69 10.00 -18.16 19.29
N LYS A 70 11.15 -18.03 19.98
CA LYS A 70 11.22 -17.86 21.44
C LYS A 70 10.53 -16.59 21.95
N ALA A 71 10.32 -15.59 21.08
CA ALA A 71 9.60 -14.37 21.42
C ALA A 71 8.09 -14.51 21.17
N LEU A 72 7.65 -15.51 20.41
CA LEU A 72 6.24 -15.75 20.08
C LEU A 72 5.61 -16.89 20.88
N TYR A 73 6.42 -17.85 21.33
CA TYR A 73 5.98 -19.05 22.02
C TYR A 73 6.52 -19.12 23.45
N ASP A 74 5.68 -19.55 24.38
CA ASP A 74 6.04 -19.79 25.77
C ASP A 74 6.70 -21.16 25.98
N VAL A 75 7.07 -21.47 27.23
CA VAL A 75 7.72 -22.74 27.59
C VAL A 75 6.86 -23.98 27.37
N LYS A 76 5.55 -23.82 27.10
CA LYS A 76 4.58 -24.89 26.82
C LYS A 76 4.26 -24.99 25.33
N ASP A 77 5.05 -24.34 24.47
CA ASP A 77 4.81 -24.25 23.02
C ASP A 77 3.45 -23.63 22.69
N GLN A 78 2.92 -22.82 23.61
CA GLN A 78 1.71 -22.05 23.38
C GLN A 78 2.10 -20.65 22.96
N MET A 79 1.28 -20.04 22.12
CA MET A 79 1.49 -18.67 21.71
C MET A 79 1.52 -17.76 22.96
N ALA A 80 2.58 -16.98 23.12
CA ALA A 80 2.83 -16.17 24.29
C ALA A 80 1.70 -15.14 24.48
N THR A 81 1.34 -14.85 25.72
CA THR A 81 0.35 -13.80 26.02
C THR A 81 0.96 -12.41 25.93
N GLN A 82 2.29 -12.31 26.10
CA GLN A 82 3.07 -11.08 26.04
C GLN A 82 4.34 -11.37 25.22
N SER A 83 4.74 -10.41 24.37
CA SER A 83 5.92 -10.50 23.52
C SER A 83 6.47 -9.10 23.28
N ASP A 84 7.79 -8.99 23.11
CA ASP A 84 8.43 -7.75 22.69
C ASP A 84 8.00 -7.31 21.28
N PHE A 85 7.44 -8.22 20.48
CA PHE A 85 6.82 -7.89 19.20
C PHE A 85 5.41 -7.32 19.35
N PHE A 86 4.73 -7.56 20.48
CA PHE A 86 3.34 -7.15 20.63
C PHE A 86 3.21 -5.68 21.00
N LYS A 87 2.23 -5.05 20.39
CA LYS A 87 1.87 -3.65 20.55
C LYS A 87 0.35 -3.54 20.59
N ALA A 88 -0.19 -3.24 21.77
CA ALA A 88 -1.63 -3.00 21.91
C ALA A 88 -2.05 -1.71 21.22
N LYS A 89 -3.34 -1.62 20.86
CA LYS A 89 -3.92 -0.38 20.31
C LYS A 89 -3.80 0.75 21.33
N GLY A 90 -3.33 1.92 20.91
CA GLY A 90 -3.10 3.08 21.78
C GLY A 90 -1.77 3.11 22.50
N SER A 91 -1.01 2.01 22.52
CA SER A 91 0.36 1.97 23.06
C SER A 91 1.35 2.61 22.09
N ALA A 92 2.49 3.08 22.59
CA ALA A 92 3.59 3.53 21.74
C ALA A 92 4.42 2.33 21.24
N PHE A 93 4.99 2.45 20.04
CA PHE A 93 6.08 1.56 19.62
C PHE A 93 7.34 1.84 20.46
N PRO A 94 8.22 0.85 20.63
CA PRO A 94 9.53 1.08 21.23
C PRO A 94 10.32 2.10 20.41
N THR A 95 11.11 2.93 21.10
CA THR A 95 12.02 3.87 20.46
C THR A 95 13.10 3.10 19.70
N ALA A 96 13.35 3.47 18.44
CA ALA A 96 14.43 2.89 17.69
C ALA A 96 15.80 3.26 18.28
N PRO A 97 16.80 2.36 18.19
CA PRO A 97 18.19 2.69 18.47
C PRO A 97 18.74 3.71 17.46
N SER A 98 19.95 4.22 17.71
CA SER A 98 20.63 5.18 16.84
C SER A 98 21.00 4.63 15.46
N SER A 99 21.10 3.31 15.31
CA SER A 99 21.31 2.63 14.03
C SER A 99 20.48 1.35 13.96
N CYS A 100 19.90 1.10 12.79
CA CYS A 100 19.20 -0.14 12.44
C CYS A 100 20.02 -1.06 11.52
N THR A 101 21.30 -0.70 11.33
CA THR A 101 22.25 -1.43 10.49
C THR A 101 23.56 -1.62 11.25
N PRO A 102 23.96 -2.86 11.59
CA PRO A 102 23.20 -4.11 11.41
C PRO A 102 21.91 -4.13 12.25
N LEU A 103 20.99 -5.03 11.90
CA LEU A 103 19.73 -5.18 12.63
C LEU A 103 20.03 -5.61 14.09
N PRO A 104 19.52 -4.92 15.13
CA PRO A 104 19.80 -5.26 16.52
C PRO A 104 19.34 -6.68 16.89
N ASP A 105 20.01 -7.35 17.84
CA ASP A 105 19.56 -8.66 18.32
C ASP A 105 18.30 -8.57 19.20
N ALA A 106 18.17 -7.49 19.96
CA ALA A 106 17.04 -7.26 20.85
C ALA A 106 15.76 -7.03 20.03
N ILE A 107 14.73 -7.85 20.28
CA ILE A 107 13.44 -7.79 19.57
C ILE A 107 12.78 -6.43 19.68
N LYS A 108 12.84 -5.82 20.87
CA LYS A 108 12.30 -4.48 21.11
C LYS A 108 12.94 -3.42 20.22
N ASP A 109 14.26 -3.49 20.06
CA ASP A 109 15.02 -2.54 19.21
C ASP A 109 14.75 -2.82 17.72
N ARG A 110 14.61 -4.09 17.33
CA ARG A 110 14.18 -4.49 15.97
C ARG A 110 12.80 -3.93 15.64
N LEU A 111 11.85 -4.03 16.57
CA LEU A 111 10.51 -3.48 16.39
C LEU A 111 10.55 -1.95 16.30
N GLY A 112 11.44 -1.29 17.07
CA GLY A 112 11.67 0.15 16.96
C GLY A 112 12.20 0.53 15.58
N CYS A 113 13.20 -0.20 15.08
CA CYS A 113 13.74 -0.03 13.74
C CYS A 113 12.69 -0.21 12.64
N TRP A 114 11.86 -1.24 12.76
CA TRP A 114 10.73 -1.44 11.85
C TRP A 114 9.74 -0.27 11.90
N ALA A 115 9.43 0.26 13.10
CA ALA A 115 8.55 1.41 13.24
C ALA A 115 9.13 2.67 12.56
N GLU A 116 10.44 2.91 12.62
CA GLU A 116 11.09 4.00 11.88
C GLU A 116 11.04 3.78 10.37
N GLN A 117 11.27 2.55 9.89
CA GLN A 117 11.11 2.22 8.48
C GLN A 117 9.69 2.52 7.99
N VAL A 118 8.68 2.14 8.78
CA VAL A 118 7.28 2.45 8.50
C VAL A 118 7.02 3.96 8.41
N LYS A 119 7.59 4.78 9.31
CA LYS A 119 7.48 6.24 9.25
C LYS A 119 8.05 6.83 7.97
N ASN A 120 9.15 6.25 7.49
CA ASN A 120 9.87 6.74 6.31
C ASN A 120 9.22 6.29 4.99
N GLU A 121 8.60 5.11 4.97
CA GLU A 121 8.04 4.54 3.74
C GLU A 121 6.58 4.90 3.49
N LEU A 122 5.79 5.08 4.56
CA LEU A 122 4.35 5.30 4.47
C LEU A 122 3.97 6.75 4.84
N PRO A 123 3.18 7.45 3.99
CA PRO A 123 2.79 8.83 4.22
C PRO A 123 1.91 8.98 5.47
N GLY A 124 2.30 9.88 6.38
CA GLY A 124 1.54 10.17 7.60
C GLY A 124 1.50 9.04 8.63
N ALA A 125 2.29 7.98 8.46
CA ALA A 125 2.30 6.86 9.39
C ALA A 125 2.79 7.25 10.79
N GLY A 126 3.70 8.23 10.90
CA GLY A 126 4.24 8.69 12.18
C GLY A 126 3.18 9.10 13.20
N ASP A 127 2.15 9.82 12.78
CA ASP A 127 1.06 10.27 13.65
C ASP A 127 0.10 9.13 14.02
N LEU A 128 0.07 8.07 13.21
CA LEU A 128 -0.86 6.96 13.32
C LEU A 128 -0.31 5.79 14.13
N LEU A 129 1.02 5.70 14.28
CA LEU A 129 1.70 4.60 14.96
C LEU A 129 1.16 4.30 16.35
N LYS A 130 0.64 5.29 17.08
CA LYS A 130 0.04 5.08 18.39
C LYS A 130 -1.40 4.58 18.32
N SER A 131 -2.26 5.27 17.56
CA SER A 131 -3.72 5.08 17.55
C SER A 131 -4.21 3.93 16.67
N ASP A 132 -3.62 3.78 15.49
CA ASP A 132 -4.20 2.98 14.39
C ASP A 132 -3.43 1.71 14.07
N TYR A 133 -2.21 1.58 14.62
CA TYR A 133 -1.40 0.38 14.52
C TYR A 133 -1.65 -0.54 15.71
N TYR A 134 -1.57 -1.85 15.49
CA TYR A 134 -1.43 -2.81 16.57
C TYR A 134 -0.83 -4.12 16.06
N ILE A 135 -0.22 -4.85 16.98
CA ILE A 135 0.39 -6.16 16.77
C ILE A 135 0.01 -6.99 17.97
N CYS A 136 -0.88 -7.95 17.82
CA CYS A 136 -1.38 -8.69 18.97
C CYS A 136 -2.09 -9.96 18.55
N ARG A 137 -2.30 -10.82 19.54
CA ARG A 137 -3.22 -11.93 19.42
C ARG A 137 -4.63 -11.40 19.29
N SER A 138 -5.39 -12.05 18.42
CA SER A 138 -6.74 -11.65 18.09
C SER A 138 -7.68 -12.85 18.00
N SER A 139 -8.77 -12.82 18.77
CA SER A 139 -9.83 -13.84 18.64
C SER A 139 -10.74 -13.61 17.42
N LYS A 140 -10.88 -12.36 16.96
CA LYS A 140 -11.76 -11.96 15.84
C LYS A 140 -11.12 -10.88 14.96
N PRO A 141 -11.33 -10.89 13.64
CA PRO A 141 -10.74 -9.87 12.75
C PRO A 141 -11.02 -8.45 13.23
N GLY A 142 -9.98 -7.64 13.37
CA GLY A 142 -10.09 -6.23 13.79
C GLY A 142 -10.03 -6.00 15.31
N ASP A 143 -10.08 -7.05 16.13
CA ASP A 143 -10.00 -6.94 17.58
C ASP A 143 -8.60 -7.28 18.09
N CYS A 144 -7.97 -6.32 18.77
CA CYS A 144 -6.69 -6.52 19.43
C CYS A 144 -6.89 -6.89 20.91
N ASP A 145 -7.52 -8.04 21.16
CA ASP A 145 -7.95 -8.45 22.50
C ASP A 145 -6.90 -9.25 23.27
N GLY A 146 -5.77 -9.59 22.65
CA GLY A 146 -4.71 -10.40 23.23
C GLY A 146 -5.11 -11.87 23.41
N LYS A 147 -6.20 -12.32 22.78
CA LYS A 147 -6.75 -13.67 22.90
C LYS A 147 -6.72 -14.38 21.54
N GLY A 148 -7.07 -15.66 21.51
CA GLY A 148 -7.09 -16.47 20.29
C GLY A 148 -5.71 -16.97 19.86
N SER A 149 -5.69 -17.78 18.80
CA SER A 149 -4.49 -18.38 18.23
C SER A 149 -3.91 -17.60 17.04
N MET A 150 -4.62 -16.59 16.55
CA MET A 150 -4.20 -15.81 15.39
C MET A 150 -3.43 -14.57 15.84
N LEU A 151 -2.30 -14.30 15.18
CA LEU A 151 -1.62 -13.02 15.23
C LEU A 151 -2.28 -12.07 14.23
N GLU A 152 -2.57 -10.84 14.66
CA GLU A 152 -3.04 -9.77 13.79
C GLU A 152 -2.08 -8.58 13.84
N ILE A 153 -1.67 -8.14 12.65
CA ILE A 153 -0.79 -6.99 12.43
C ILE A 153 -1.57 -5.98 11.60
N ARG A 154 -1.82 -4.79 12.16
CA ARG A 154 -2.50 -3.69 11.45
C ARG A 154 -1.56 -2.51 11.22
N LEU A 155 -1.48 -2.09 9.97
CA LEU A 155 -0.77 -0.91 9.50
C LEU A 155 -1.76 0.13 8.99
N ALA A 156 -1.39 1.41 9.09
CA ALA A 156 -2.22 2.54 8.68
C ALA A 156 -1.40 3.68 8.07
N TRP A 157 -1.91 4.29 6.99
CA TRP A 157 -1.27 5.44 6.35
C TRP A 157 -2.32 6.41 5.83
N ARG A 158 -1.89 7.63 5.51
CA ARG A 158 -2.74 8.65 4.91
C ARG A 158 -2.65 8.60 3.39
N GLY A 159 -3.72 8.15 2.76
CA GLY A 159 -3.92 8.20 1.31
C GLY A 159 -4.56 9.53 0.87
N LYS A 160 -4.80 9.66 -0.44
CA LYS A 160 -5.64 10.75 -0.96
C LYS A 160 -7.11 10.48 -0.62
N GLN A 161 -7.90 11.56 -0.51
CA GLN A 161 -9.33 11.47 -0.26
C GLN A 161 -10.02 10.53 -1.27
N GLY A 162 -10.70 9.50 -0.76
CA GLY A 162 -11.43 8.53 -1.59
C GLY A 162 -10.56 7.50 -2.32
N ALA A 163 -9.24 7.45 -2.08
CA ALA A 163 -8.36 6.42 -2.63
C ALA A 163 -8.40 5.11 -1.81
N CYS A 164 -8.73 5.21 -0.53
CA CYS A 164 -8.74 4.08 0.41
C CYS A 164 -9.98 3.20 0.24
N VAL A 165 -9.86 2.11 -0.52
CA VAL A 165 -10.90 1.07 -0.71
C VAL A 165 -11.28 0.35 0.60
N ASN A 166 -10.40 0.36 1.62
CA ASN A 166 -10.62 -0.25 2.94
C ASN A 166 -10.61 0.80 4.06
N ALA A 167 -10.99 2.05 3.80
CA ALA A 167 -11.30 2.97 4.90
C ALA A 167 -12.29 2.21 5.78
N ALA A 168 -11.94 1.96 7.05
CA ALA A 168 -12.87 1.29 7.94
C ALA A 168 -14.19 2.05 7.84
N ASP A 169 -15.30 1.36 7.57
CA ASP A 169 -16.65 1.93 7.33
C ASP A 169 -17.19 2.80 8.49
N SER A 170 -16.32 3.17 9.44
CA SER A 170 -16.57 3.87 10.69
C SER A 170 -15.55 4.99 10.98
N SER A 171 -14.51 5.21 10.15
CA SER A 171 -13.63 6.37 10.32
C SER A 171 -14.19 7.55 9.52
N ALA A 172 -14.57 8.63 10.21
CA ALA A 172 -15.00 9.90 9.61
C ALA A 172 -13.95 10.55 8.66
N ASP A 173 -12.75 9.97 8.58
CA ASP A 173 -11.65 10.41 7.74
C ASP A 173 -11.42 9.42 6.58
N THR A 174 -11.94 9.76 5.40
CA THR A 174 -11.78 8.99 4.15
C THR A 174 -10.37 9.02 3.55
N SER A 175 -9.41 9.65 4.23
CA SER A 175 -7.99 9.62 3.89
C SER A 175 -7.21 8.51 4.61
N LEU A 176 -7.80 7.84 5.61
CA LEU A 176 -7.12 6.78 6.34
C LEU A 176 -7.25 5.43 5.62
N CYS A 177 -6.10 4.87 5.26
CA CYS A 177 -5.99 3.56 4.64
C CYS A 177 -5.44 2.55 5.65
N TYR A 178 -5.92 1.31 5.57
CA TYR A 178 -5.50 0.22 6.44
C TYR A 178 -5.03 -1.00 5.65
N TYR A 179 -4.01 -1.67 6.18
CA TYR A 179 -3.60 -3.02 5.76
C TYR A 179 -3.55 -3.90 7.00
N THR A 180 -4.24 -5.03 6.97
CA THR A 180 -4.29 -5.97 8.10
C THR A 180 -3.85 -7.34 7.61
N LEU A 181 -2.86 -7.91 8.30
CA LEU A 181 -2.37 -9.26 8.09
C LEU A 181 -2.78 -10.11 9.30
N ARG A 182 -3.47 -11.21 9.05
CA ARG A 182 -3.91 -12.15 10.08
C ARG A 182 -3.36 -13.53 9.75
N VAL A 183 -2.55 -14.08 10.64
CA VAL A 183 -1.79 -15.30 10.40
C VAL A 183 -1.74 -16.16 11.64
N GLU A 184 -1.66 -17.47 11.42
CA GLU A 184 -1.20 -18.39 12.45
C GLU A 184 0.34 -18.29 12.51
N PRO A 185 0.94 -18.05 13.68
CA PRO A 185 2.36 -17.67 13.81
C PRO A 185 3.33 -18.81 13.54
#